data_AF-A0A931XNI5-F1
#
_entry.id   AF-A0A931XNI5-F1
#
_cell.length_a   1.000
_cell.length_b   1.000
_cell.length_c   1.000
_cell.angle_alpha   90.00
_cell.angle_beta   90.00
_cell.angle_gamma   90.00
#
_symmetry.space_group_name_H-M   'P 1'
#
loop_
_entity.id
_entity.type
_entity.pdbx_description
1 polymer ?
#
loop_
_entity_poly.entity_id
_entity_poly.type
_entity_poly.pdbx_seq_one_letter_code
_entity_poly.pdbx_strand_id
1 'polypeptide(L)'
;MKKLIVLGCLFALALIVAVPIYAQTPSAATNRQMGREDERENFRSKLNSIRDEKKKTIVDRIDKRIVEVNANRTSIMTRHITKIEEVLNKIEARSLEVEKKGKDISAVKAAIVTARTAIVSAKSAVATQAAKTYTIDVTTDDKLGAAASSTRTAFAKDLQAAHQSVVTARKSVRDVLKALANVVGEKLTNTTEK
;
A
#
# COMPACT_ATOMS: atom_id res chain seq x y z
N MET A 1 -59.10 24.02 -3.19
CA MET A 1 -59.56 23.56 -4.52
C MET A 1 -59.75 24.77 -5.43
N LYS A 2 -58.90 24.92 -6.46
CA LYS A 2 -59.18 25.62 -7.73
C LYS A 2 -57.97 25.34 -8.65
N LYS A 3 -58.22 24.55 -9.69
CA LYS A 3 -57.30 24.29 -10.80
C LYS A 3 -57.43 25.44 -11.80
N LEU A 4 -56.35 25.85 -12.47
CA LEU A 4 -56.33 25.95 -13.93
C LEU A 4 -54.88 26.06 -14.44
N ILE A 5 -54.60 25.23 -15.44
CA ILE A 5 -53.41 25.13 -16.27
C ILE A 5 -53.60 26.10 -17.46
N VAL A 6 -52.51 26.59 -18.08
CA VAL A 6 -52.22 26.58 -19.54
C VAL A 6 -51.15 27.62 -19.94
N LEU A 7 -50.15 27.15 -20.72
CA LEU A 7 -49.28 27.78 -21.74
C LEU A 7 -48.82 29.24 -21.56
N GLY A 8 -47.56 29.63 -21.80
CA GLY A 8 -46.54 29.08 -22.69
C GLY A 8 -45.74 30.25 -23.30
N CYS A 9 -44.51 29.96 -23.72
CA CYS A 9 -43.64 30.74 -24.62
C CYS A 9 -42.71 31.84 -24.07
N LEU A 10 -41.42 31.55 -24.29
CA LEU A 10 -40.31 32.44 -24.69
C LEU A 10 -39.88 33.56 -23.73
N PHE A 11 -38.73 33.36 -23.09
CA PHE A 11 -37.54 34.20 -23.34
C PHE A 11 -36.32 33.48 -22.78
N ALA A 12 -35.62 32.75 -23.67
CA ALA A 12 -34.29 32.24 -23.40
C ALA A 12 -33.30 33.42 -23.43
N LEU A 13 -33.09 34.06 -22.28
CA LEU A 13 -31.95 34.94 -22.08
C LEU A 13 -30.83 34.08 -21.49
N ALA A 14 -29.93 33.61 -22.37
CA ALA A 14 -28.72 32.92 -21.98
C ALA A 14 -27.79 33.90 -21.24
N LEU A 15 -27.96 33.97 -19.92
CA LEU A 15 -27.02 34.62 -19.02
C LEU A 15 -25.79 33.71 -18.94
N ILE A 16 -24.75 34.04 -19.71
CA ILE A 16 -23.42 33.45 -19.59
C ILE A 16 -22.89 33.86 -18.21
N VAL A 17 -23.24 33.08 -17.19
CA VAL A 17 -22.53 33.09 -15.91
C VAL A 17 -21.15 32.55 -16.20
N ALA A 18 -20.17 33.45 -16.22
CA ALA A 18 -18.76 33.11 -16.11
C ALA A 18 -18.57 32.37 -14.79
N VAL A 19 -18.67 31.05 -14.84
CA VAL A 19 -18.25 30.20 -13.72
C VAL A 19 -16.74 30.39 -13.62
N PRO A 20 -16.21 30.93 -12.50
CA PRO A 20 -14.77 30.99 -12.33
C PRO A 20 -14.25 29.55 -12.43
N ILE A 21 -13.30 29.35 -13.35
CA ILE A 21 -12.53 28.11 -13.43
C ILE A 21 -11.80 28.01 -12.10
N TYR A 22 -12.38 27.29 -11.13
CA TYR A 22 -11.69 26.89 -9.93
C TYR A 22 -10.49 26.08 -10.39
N ALA A 23 -9.28 26.66 -10.24
CA ALA A 23 -8.04 25.94 -10.37
C ALA A 23 -8.16 24.67 -9.52
N GLN A 24 -8.16 23.53 -10.21
CA GLN A 24 -8.31 22.23 -9.59
C GLN A 24 -7.18 22.07 -8.58
N THR A 25 -7.51 22.05 -7.29
CA THR A 25 -6.49 21.84 -6.24
C THR A 25 -5.73 20.57 -6.60
N PRO A 26 -4.40 20.62 -6.76
CA PRO A 26 -3.65 19.46 -7.22
C PRO A 26 -3.93 18.28 -6.29
N SER A 27 -4.22 17.13 -6.89
CA SER A 27 -4.63 15.94 -6.13
C SER A 27 -3.57 15.59 -5.07
N ALA A 28 -3.96 14.91 -4.00
CA ALA A 28 -3.01 14.46 -2.97
C ALA A 28 -1.89 13.59 -3.55
N ALA A 29 -2.09 12.92 -4.70
CA ALA A 29 -1.04 12.19 -5.41
C ALA A 29 -0.02 13.14 -6.07
N THR A 30 -0.51 14.21 -6.70
CA THR A 30 0.31 15.27 -7.31
C THR A 30 1.17 16.00 -6.26
N ASN A 31 0.59 16.35 -5.11
CA ASN A 31 1.32 17.04 -4.05
C ASN A 31 2.43 16.16 -3.42
N ARG A 32 2.18 14.84 -3.30
CA ARG A 32 3.19 13.85 -2.89
C ARG A 32 4.30 13.63 -3.92
N GLN A 33 4.02 13.90 -5.20
CA GLN A 33 5.03 13.79 -6.24
C GLN A 33 5.96 15.01 -6.23
N MET A 34 5.41 16.23 -6.15
CA MET A 34 6.20 17.46 -6.08
C MET A 34 7.14 17.47 -4.85
N GLY A 35 6.64 17.12 -3.65
CA GLY A 35 7.51 17.09 -2.45
C GLY A 35 8.67 16.10 -2.55
N ARG A 36 8.52 14.99 -3.29
CA ARG A 36 9.62 14.03 -3.52
C ARG A 36 10.63 14.53 -4.53
N GLU A 37 10.19 15.33 -5.50
CA GLU A 37 11.07 15.95 -6.50
C GLU A 37 11.91 17.05 -5.83
N ASP A 38 11.30 17.90 -5.01
CA ASP A 38 11.98 18.94 -4.24
C ASP A 38 13.05 18.37 -3.28
N GLU A 39 12.72 17.28 -2.56
CA GLU A 39 13.67 16.60 -1.68
C GLU A 39 14.87 16.02 -2.45
N ARG A 40 14.63 15.50 -3.66
CA ARG A 40 15.70 14.98 -4.53
C ARG A 40 16.59 16.08 -5.09
N GLU A 41 16.02 17.21 -5.46
CA GLU A 41 16.80 18.36 -5.93
C GLU A 41 17.67 18.93 -4.82
N ASN A 42 17.12 19.07 -3.61
CA ASN A 42 17.88 19.50 -2.44
C ASN A 42 19.00 18.50 -2.12
N PHE A 43 18.71 17.20 -2.14
CA PHE A 43 19.73 16.16 -1.96
C PHE A 43 20.84 16.26 -3.01
N ARG A 44 20.50 16.42 -4.30
CA ARG A 44 21.49 16.59 -5.38
C ARG A 44 22.35 17.83 -5.20
N SER A 45 21.74 18.95 -4.78
CA SER A 45 22.46 20.19 -4.50
C SER A 45 23.49 19.99 -3.38
N LYS A 46 23.08 19.39 -2.26
CA LYS A 46 24.00 19.05 -1.16
C LYS A 46 25.06 18.04 -1.58
N LEU A 47 24.71 17.07 -2.42
CA LEU A 47 25.66 16.07 -2.90
C LEU A 47 26.76 16.67 -3.79
N ASN A 48 26.51 17.82 -4.44
CA ASN A 48 27.53 18.55 -5.19
C ASN A 48 28.56 19.29 -4.32
N SER A 49 28.29 19.49 -3.02
CA SER A 49 29.29 20.07 -2.11
C SER A 49 30.33 19.06 -1.62
N ILE A 50 30.18 17.78 -1.97
CA ILE A 50 31.11 16.70 -1.64
C ILE A 50 32.25 16.69 -2.66
N ARG A 51 33.49 16.68 -2.18
CA ARG A 51 34.69 16.76 -3.03
C ARG A 51 35.08 15.40 -3.62
N ASP A 52 34.89 14.32 -2.86
CA ASP A 52 35.19 12.97 -3.31
C ASP A 52 34.13 12.45 -4.31
N GLU A 53 34.46 12.49 -5.60
CA GLU A 53 33.60 12.04 -6.69
C GLU A 53 33.22 10.55 -6.62
N LYS A 54 34.07 9.70 -6.04
CA LYS A 54 33.76 8.27 -5.87
C LYS A 54 32.67 8.12 -4.81
N LYS A 55 32.81 8.78 -3.66
CA LYS A 55 31.79 8.77 -2.60
C LYS A 55 30.47 9.37 -3.11
N LYS A 56 30.54 10.48 -3.85
CA LYS A 56 29.39 11.12 -4.49
C LYS A 56 28.59 10.13 -5.36
N THR A 57 29.29 9.46 -6.28
CA THR A 57 28.69 8.48 -7.19
C THR A 57 28.07 7.29 -6.45
N ILE A 58 28.73 6.79 -5.41
CA ILE A 58 28.21 5.68 -4.60
C ILE A 58 26.92 6.09 -3.89
N VAL A 59 26.89 7.29 -3.30
CA VAL A 59 25.75 7.77 -2.51
C VAL A 59 24.55 8.10 -3.40
N ASP A 60 24.77 8.72 -4.56
CA ASP A 60 23.71 8.89 -5.59
C ASP A 60 23.13 7.54 -6.04
N ARG A 61 23.99 6.53 -6.26
CA ARG A 61 23.54 5.17 -6.60
C ARG A 61 22.71 4.55 -5.47
N ILE A 62 23.11 4.74 -4.22
CA ILE A 62 22.37 4.23 -3.05
C ILE A 62 20.99 4.88 -2.97
N ASP A 63 20.90 6.21 -3.10
CA ASP A 63 19.63 6.94 -3.09
C ASP A 63 18.66 6.40 -4.16
N LYS A 64 19.13 6.34 -5.42
CA LYS A 64 18.36 5.79 -6.53
C LYS A 64 17.89 4.37 -6.27
N ARG A 65 18.78 3.52 -5.74
CA ARG A 65 18.48 2.12 -5.45
C ARG A 65 17.44 1.96 -4.35
N ILE A 66 17.48 2.79 -3.31
CA ILE A 66 16.47 2.76 -2.24
C ILE A 66 15.09 3.04 -2.82
N VAL A 67 14.95 4.07 -3.65
CA VAL A 67 13.65 4.41 -4.23
C VAL A 67 13.14 3.33 -5.18
N GLU A 68 14.00 2.81 -6.06
CA GLU A 68 13.67 1.72 -6.97
C GLU A 68 13.20 0.47 -6.20
N VAL A 69 13.99 0.04 -5.19
CA VAL A 69 13.67 -1.14 -4.40
C VAL A 69 12.39 -0.92 -3.60
N ASN A 70 12.17 0.26 -3.01
CA ASN A 70 10.95 0.54 -2.26
C ASN A 70 9.71 0.39 -3.15
N ALA A 71 9.72 1.00 -4.35
CA ALA A 71 8.61 0.90 -5.30
C ALA A 71 8.38 -0.55 -5.76
N ASN A 72 9.44 -1.25 -6.17
CA ASN A 72 9.34 -2.62 -6.66
C ASN A 72 8.83 -3.58 -5.58
N ARG A 73 9.36 -3.49 -4.35
CA ARG A 73 9.03 -4.42 -3.27
C ARG A 73 7.63 -4.16 -2.71
N THR A 74 7.24 -2.91 -2.56
CA THR A 74 5.86 -2.58 -2.12
C THR A 74 4.82 -2.96 -3.17
N SER A 75 5.12 -2.79 -4.47
CA SER A 75 4.25 -3.28 -5.55
C SER A 75 4.05 -4.80 -5.51
N ILE A 76 5.14 -5.57 -5.33
CA ILE A 76 5.07 -7.03 -5.17
C ILE A 76 4.24 -7.41 -3.93
N MET A 77 4.47 -6.76 -2.79
CA MET A 77 3.71 -7.01 -1.56
C MET A 77 2.22 -6.73 -1.74
N THR A 78 1.86 -5.63 -2.39
CA THR A 78 0.46 -5.29 -2.71
C THR A 78 -0.19 -6.40 -3.54
N ARG A 79 0.48 -6.88 -4.60
CA ARG A 79 -0.04 -8.01 -5.41
C ARG A 79 -0.26 -9.27 -4.57
N HIS A 80 0.67 -9.58 -3.67
CA HIS A 80 0.52 -10.72 -2.76
C HIS A 80 -0.65 -10.55 -1.79
N ILE A 81 -0.84 -9.35 -1.23
CA ILE A 81 -1.98 -9.07 -0.37
C ILE A 81 -3.30 -9.26 -1.13
N THR A 82 -3.41 -8.76 -2.36
CA THR A 82 -4.60 -8.99 -3.21
C THR A 82 -4.87 -10.47 -3.35
N LYS A 83 -3.83 -11.28 -3.64
CA LYS A 83 -4.02 -12.72 -3.79
C LYS A 83 -4.43 -13.42 -2.48
N ILE A 84 -3.87 -13.00 -1.36
CA ILE A 84 -4.23 -13.51 -0.02
C ILE A 84 -5.71 -13.22 0.27
N GLU A 85 -6.19 -12.02 -0.07
CA GLU A 85 -7.58 -11.61 0.10
C GLU A 85 -8.54 -12.39 -0.80
N GLU A 86 -8.18 -12.60 -2.08
CA GLU A 86 -8.96 -13.45 -2.99
C GLU A 86 -9.12 -14.88 -2.44
N VAL A 87 -8.05 -15.45 -1.88
CA VAL A 87 -8.09 -16.79 -1.28
C VAL A 87 -9.01 -16.80 -0.06
N LEU A 88 -8.92 -15.78 0.81
CA LEU A 88 -9.82 -15.66 1.96
C LEU A 88 -11.28 -15.58 1.52
N ASN A 89 -11.60 -14.79 0.49
CA ASN A 89 -12.97 -14.68 -0.05
C ASN A 89 -13.51 -16.05 -0.50
N LYS A 90 -12.67 -16.87 -1.16
CA LYS A 90 -13.05 -18.23 -1.58
C LYS A 90 -13.30 -19.16 -0.39
N ILE A 91 -12.45 -19.09 0.64
CA ILE A 91 -12.61 -19.89 1.85
C ILE A 91 -13.89 -19.49 2.60
N GLU A 92 -14.17 -18.18 2.70
CA GLU A 92 -15.38 -17.66 3.32
C GLU A 92 -16.63 -18.13 2.58
N ALA A 93 -16.67 -18.03 1.25
CA ALA A 93 -17.77 -18.55 0.45
C ALA A 93 -17.98 -20.06 0.68
N ARG A 94 -16.89 -20.85 0.72
CA ARG A 94 -16.98 -22.29 1.02
C ARG A 94 -17.48 -22.56 2.44
N SER A 95 -17.09 -21.75 3.43
CA SER A 95 -17.55 -21.90 4.81
C SER A 95 -19.06 -21.70 4.94
N LEU A 96 -19.64 -20.76 4.19
CA LEU A 96 -21.09 -20.54 4.15
C LEU A 96 -21.84 -21.75 3.56
N GLU A 97 -21.28 -22.41 2.53
CA GLU A 97 -21.86 -23.66 2.00
C GLU A 97 -21.77 -24.83 3.00
N VAL A 98 -20.78 -24.81 3.88
CA VAL A 98 -20.64 -25.79 4.97
C VAL A 98 -21.64 -25.51 6.09
N GLU A 99 -21.88 -24.24 6.42
CA GLU A 99 -22.90 -23.81 7.39
C GLU A 99 -24.31 -24.19 6.95
N LYS A 100 -24.65 -24.01 5.66
CA LYS A 100 -25.93 -24.44 5.07
C LYS A 100 -26.18 -25.94 5.22
N LYS A 101 -25.13 -26.75 5.38
CA LYS A 101 -25.22 -28.20 5.63
C LYS A 101 -25.35 -28.54 7.11
N GLY A 102 -25.60 -27.56 7.97
CA GLY A 102 -25.81 -27.73 9.41
C GLY A 102 -24.53 -27.90 10.23
N LYS A 103 -23.35 -27.64 9.65
CA LYS A 103 -22.09 -27.69 10.41
C LYS A 103 -21.84 -26.37 11.14
N ASP A 104 -21.36 -26.44 12.38
CA ASP A 104 -20.93 -25.26 13.12
C ASP A 104 -19.63 -24.67 12.53
N ILE A 105 -19.69 -23.40 12.13
CA ILE A 105 -18.55 -22.66 11.58
C ILE A 105 -18.11 -21.50 12.47
N SER A 106 -18.53 -21.45 13.74
CA SER A 106 -18.23 -20.35 14.66
C SER A 106 -16.73 -20.07 14.78
N ALA A 107 -15.91 -21.13 14.89
CA ALA A 107 -14.44 -21.02 14.90
C ALA A 107 -13.87 -20.49 13.57
N VAL A 108 -14.49 -20.86 12.44
CA VAL A 108 -14.08 -20.37 11.11
C VAL A 108 -14.40 -18.88 10.98
N LYS A 109 -15.59 -18.44 11.41
CA LYS A 109 -15.98 -17.02 11.43
C LYS A 109 -15.01 -16.16 12.25
N ALA A 110 -14.66 -16.62 13.45
CA ALA A 110 -13.66 -15.94 14.30
C ALA A 110 -12.28 -15.83 13.62
N ALA A 111 -11.83 -16.91 12.97
CA ALA A 111 -10.59 -16.92 12.21
C ALA A 111 -10.63 -15.96 11.00
N ILE A 112 -11.77 -15.88 10.28
CA ILE A 112 -11.96 -14.96 9.15
C ILE A 112 -11.79 -13.51 9.61
N VAL A 113 -12.42 -13.11 10.72
CA VAL A 113 -12.28 -11.76 11.28
C VAL A 113 -10.82 -11.43 11.59
N THR A 114 -10.08 -12.38 12.17
CA THR A 114 -8.64 -12.24 12.44
C THR A 114 -7.84 -12.06 11.14
N ALA A 115 -8.15 -12.85 10.11
CA ALA A 115 -7.48 -12.76 8.81
C ALA A 115 -7.77 -11.44 8.09
N ARG A 116 -9.01 -10.94 8.13
CA ARG A 116 -9.38 -9.62 7.58
C ARG A 116 -8.61 -8.50 8.26
N THR A 117 -8.51 -8.53 9.58
CA THR A 117 -7.74 -7.55 10.37
C THR A 117 -6.26 -7.57 9.99
N ALA A 118 -5.67 -8.76 9.84
CA ALA A 118 -4.28 -8.90 9.42
C ALA A 118 -4.04 -8.40 7.97
N ILE A 119 -4.98 -8.64 7.05
CA ILE A 119 -4.92 -8.13 5.67
C ILE A 119 -4.97 -6.59 5.66
N VAL A 120 -5.89 -5.98 6.41
CA VAL A 120 -6.00 -4.51 6.51
C VAL A 120 -4.71 -3.92 7.08
N SER A 121 -4.16 -4.53 8.13
CA SER A 121 -2.89 -4.11 8.73
C SER A 121 -1.74 -4.20 7.72
N ALA A 122 -1.67 -5.28 6.94
CA ALA A 122 -0.68 -5.43 5.88
C ALA A 122 -0.84 -4.39 4.76
N LYS A 123 -2.07 -4.11 4.31
CA LYS A 123 -2.36 -3.04 3.32
C LYS A 123 -1.85 -1.69 3.83
N SER A 124 -2.17 -1.36 5.08
CA SER A 124 -1.73 -0.11 5.71
C SER A 124 -0.20 -0.02 5.79
N ALA A 125 0.46 -1.06 6.32
CA ALA A 125 1.92 -1.08 6.44
C ALA A 125 2.64 -0.93 5.09
N VAL A 126 2.16 -1.61 4.05
CA VAL A 126 2.73 -1.52 2.70
C VAL A 126 2.47 -0.15 2.08
N ALA A 127 1.27 0.43 2.27
CA ALA A 127 0.96 1.77 1.77
C ALA A 127 1.82 2.84 2.46
N THR A 128 2.00 2.75 3.78
CA THR A 128 2.90 3.62 4.54
C THR A 128 4.33 3.49 4.04
N GLN A 129 4.83 2.27 3.86
CA GLN A 129 6.18 2.04 3.35
C GLN A 129 6.36 2.59 1.93
N ALA A 130 5.37 2.40 1.05
CA ALA A 130 5.41 2.91 -0.32
C ALA A 130 5.44 4.45 -0.39
N ALA A 131 4.85 5.11 0.60
CA ALA A 131 4.82 6.57 0.71
C ALA A 131 6.07 7.17 1.37
N LYS A 132 6.92 6.37 2.02
CA LYS A 132 8.14 6.86 2.68
C LYS A 132 9.20 7.31 1.68
N THR A 133 9.79 8.47 1.96
CA THR A 133 11.03 8.94 1.33
C THR A 133 12.19 8.72 2.29
N TYR A 134 13.36 8.39 1.74
CA TYR A 134 14.59 8.16 2.50
C TYR A 134 15.66 9.10 1.98
N THR A 135 15.89 10.20 2.68
CA THR A 135 16.90 11.19 2.30
C THR A 135 18.17 10.95 3.09
N ILE A 136 19.28 10.77 2.39
CA ILE A 136 20.60 10.67 3.03
C ILE A 136 21.02 12.08 3.41
N ASP A 137 21.30 12.31 4.71
CA ASP A 137 21.77 13.60 5.17
C ASP A 137 23.24 13.84 4.75
N VAL A 138 23.43 14.75 3.80
CA VAL A 138 24.73 15.10 3.25
C VAL A 138 25.26 16.32 4.00
N THR A 139 26.28 16.10 4.84
CA THR A 139 26.93 17.15 5.63
C THR A 139 28.41 17.32 5.25
N THR A 140 29.23 16.29 5.46
CA THR A 140 30.67 16.30 5.12
C THR A 140 31.13 14.96 4.56
N ASP A 141 32.24 14.97 3.82
CA ASP A 141 32.84 13.78 3.18
C ASP A 141 33.13 12.61 4.15
N ASP A 142 33.48 12.92 5.40
CA ASP A 142 33.82 11.91 6.42
C ASP A 142 32.58 11.31 7.09
N LYS A 143 31.47 12.06 7.14
CA LYS A 143 30.20 11.61 7.74
C LYS A 143 29.27 10.94 6.71
N LEU A 144 29.51 11.16 5.43
CA LEU A 144 28.66 10.72 4.33
C LEU A 144 28.43 9.19 4.31
N GLY A 145 29.48 8.40 4.58
CA GLY A 145 29.37 6.94 4.65
C GLY A 145 28.47 6.47 5.79
N ALA A 146 28.59 7.09 6.97
CA ALA A 146 27.76 6.78 8.14
C ALA A 146 26.29 7.17 7.89
N ALA A 147 26.03 8.35 7.30
CA ALA A 147 24.68 8.79 6.94
C ALA A 147 24.00 7.85 5.94
N ALA A 148 24.72 7.45 4.88
CA ALA A 148 24.23 6.51 3.88
C ALA A 148 23.99 5.11 4.47
N SER A 149 24.83 4.66 5.42
CA SER A 149 24.63 3.40 6.14
C SER A 149 23.38 3.43 7.01
N SER A 150 23.23 4.47 7.84
CA SER A 150 22.07 4.66 8.71
C SER A 150 20.76 4.65 7.93
N THR A 151 20.71 5.42 6.83
CA THR A 151 19.53 5.51 5.96
C THR A 151 19.18 4.15 5.34
N ARG A 152 20.17 3.39 4.86
CA ARG A 152 19.97 2.03 4.34
C ARG A 152 19.44 1.08 5.40
N THR A 153 19.97 1.14 6.62
CA THR A 153 19.52 0.28 7.73
C THR A 153 18.08 0.59 8.11
N ALA A 154 17.71 1.88 8.20
CA ALA A 154 16.33 2.30 8.44
C ALA A 154 15.40 1.79 7.34
N PHE A 155 15.76 1.98 6.07
CA PHE A 155 15.02 1.47 4.93
C PHE A 155 14.82 -0.06 4.98
N ALA A 156 15.89 -0.81 5.25
CA ALA A 156 15.83 -2.27 5.32
C ALA A 156 14.91 -2.75 6.45
N LYS A 157 15.01 -2.13 7.63
CA LYS A 157 14.16 -2.43 8.79
C LYS A 157 12.69 -2.17 8.48
N ASP A 158 12.38 -1.02 7.90
CA ASP A 158 11.01 -0.64 7.58
C ASP A 158 10.40 -1.56 6.51
N LEU A 159 11.18 -1.89 5.48
CA LEU A 159 10.76 -2.83 4.43
C LEU A 159 10.53 -4.24 5.00
N GLN A 160 11.36 -4.69 5.94
CA GLN A 160 11.18 -5.96 6.64
C GLN A 160 9.90 -5.96 7.48
N ALA A 161 9.59 -4.87 8.19
CA ALA A 161 8.37 -4.75 8.97
C ALA A 161 7.11 -4.82 8.08
N ALA A 162 7.13 -4.13 6.93
CA ALA A 162 6.06 -4.23 5.93
C ALA A 162 5.91 -5.66 5.40
N HIS A 163 7.02 -6.31 5.06
CA HIS A 163 7.02 -7.71 4.63
C HIS A 163 6.44 -8.66 5.68
N GLN A 164 6.84 -8.51 6.95
CA GLN A 164 6.37 -9.35 8.04
C GLN A 164 4.85 -9.24 8.23
N SER A 165 4.29 -8.05 8.00
CA SER A 165 2.84 -7.84 8.04
C SER A 165 2.11 -8.67 6.95
N VAL A 166 2.68 -8.77 5.75
CA VAL A 166 2.16 -9.64 4.67
C VAL A 166 2.27 -11.12 5.04
N VAL A 167 3.38 -11.53 5.66
CA VAL A 167 3.56 -12.91 6.14
C VAL A 167 2.53 -13.27 7.19
N THR A 168 2.25 -12.36 8.13
CA THR A 168 1.20 -12.52 9.15
C THR A 168 -0.17 -12.68 8.49
N ALA A 169 -0.54 -11.83 7.53
CA ALA A 169 -1.80 -11.95 6.79
C ALA A 169 -1.93 -13.32 6.08
N ARG A 170 -0.87 -13.79 5.42
CA ARG A 170 -0.83 -15.12 4.79
C ARG A 170 -1.02 -16.23 5.81
N LYS A 171 -0.35 -16.14 6.96
CA LYS A 171 -0.51 -17.12 8.06
C LYS A 171 -1.95 -17.14 8.57
N SER A 172 -2.56 -15.99 8.81
CA SER A 172 -3.95 -15.92 9.28
C SER A 172 -4.93 -16.56 8.30
N VAL A 173 -4.78 -16.34 6.99
CA VAL A 173 -5.62 -17.01 5.98
C VAL A 173 -5.44 -18.53 5.97
N ARG A 174 -4.21 -19.01 6.14
CA ARG A 174 -3.95 -20.46 6.28
C ARG A 174 -4.61 -21.01 7.56
N ASP A 175 -4.64 -20.24 8.63
CA ASP A 175 -5.26 -20.66 9.88
C ASP A 175 -6.80 -20.71 9.75
N VAL A 176 -7.42 -19.85 8.90
CA VAL A 176 -8.83 -20.01 8.48
C VAL A 176 -9.03 -21.31 7.72
N LEU A 177 -8.16 -21.62 6.75
CA LEU A 177 -8.24 -22.86 5.98
C LEU A 177 -8.18 -24.09 6.89
N LYS A 178 -7.29 -24.08 7.90
CA LYS A 178 -7.19 -25.13 8.92
C LYS A 178 -8.49 -25.27 9.72
N ALA A 179 -9.05 -24.16 10.18
CA ALA A 179 -10.31 -24.18 10.92
C ALA A 179 -11.43 -24.79 10.08
N LEU A 180 -11.53 -24.41 8.80
CA LEU A 180 -12.53 -24.97 7.90
C LEU A 180 -12.30 -26.47 7.64
N ALA A 181 -11.05 -26.88 7.39
CA ALA A 181 -10.67 -28.27 7.17
C ALA A 181 -11.12 -29.17 8.34
N ASN A 182 -10.92 -28.70 9.57
CA ASN A 182 -11.35 -29.42 10.78
C ASN A 182 -12.87 -29.59 10.84
N VAL A 183 -13.65 -28.58 10.44
CA VAL A 183 -15.12 -28.68 10.38
C VAL A 183 -15.58 -29.67 9.30
N VAL A 184 -14.89 -29.70 8.15
CA VAL A 184 -15.26 -30.61 7.06
C VAL A 184 -14.72 -32.03 7.23
N GLY A 185 -13.75 -32.26 8.11
CA GLY A 185 -13.10 -33.55 8.33
C GLY A 185 -11.96 -33.84 7.34
N GLU A 186 -11.42 -32.82 6.68
CA GLU A 186 -10.34 -32.95 5.69
C GLU A 186 -8.98 -32.73 6.37
N LYS A 187 -7.97 -33.55 6.00
CA LYS A 187 -6.58 -33.33 6.41
C LYS A 187 -5.88 -32.44 5.39
N LEU A 188 -5.31 -31.32 5.83
CA LEU A 188 -4.45 -30.50 4.98
C LEU A 188 -3.12 -31.23 4.75
N THR A 189 -2.87 -31.66 3.52
CA THR A 189 -1.55 -32.17 3.13
C THR A 189 -0.61 -30.99 2.96
N ASN A 190 0.52 -30.99 3.70
CA ASN A 190 1.60 -30.05 3.43
C ASN A 190 2.35 -30.52 2.18
N THR A 191 1.76 -30.33 1.00
CA THR A 191 2.45 -30.62 -0.26
C THR A 191 3.45 -29.49 -0.52
N THR A 192 4.61 -29.56 0.13
CA THR A 192 5.86 -28.96 -0.37
C THR A 192 6.37 -29.88 -1.47
N GLU A 193 5.79 -29.78 -2.66
CA GLU A 193 6.49 -30.25 -3.86
C GLU A 193 7.59 -29.23 -4.16
N LYS A 194 8.80 -29.77 -4.31
CA LYS A 194 10.08 -29.07 -4.44
C LYS A 194 10.14 -28.17 -5.66
#